data_AF-A0A0N5A9Y0-F1
#
_entry.id   AF-A0A0N5A9Y0-F1
#
_cell.length_a   1.000
_cell.length_b   1.000
_cell.length_c   1.000
_cell.angle_alpha   90.00
_cell.angle_beta   90.00
_cell.angle_gamma   90.00
#
_symmetry.space_group_name_H-M   'P 1'
#
loop_
_entity.id
_entity.type
_entity.pdbx_description
1 polymer ?
#
loop_
_entity_poly.entity_id
_entity_poly.type
_entity_poly.pdbx_seq_one_letter_code
_entity_poly.pdbx_strand_id
1 'polypeptide(L)'
;MVVDVGAECNITMEITSETSKPVLLKVVFYNGTQTPWTNLKHSGSTVTYHLHDSTCGRKPTELRARLAQDKASKKYQTSSSFIDGSGSVSYKVLNGIFGPYPKMKSRFGILCAFGDCGRRR
;
A
#
# COMPACT_ATOMS: atom_id res chain seq x y z
N MET A 1 -4.61 7.81 32.93
CA MET A 1 -3.64 8.47 32.04
C MET A 1 -3.70 7.73 30.71
N VAL A 2 -4.42 8.26 29.72
CA VAL A 2 -4.39 7.70 28.37
C VAL A 2 -3.04 8.16 27.80
N VAL A 3 -2.10 7.24 27.67
CA VAL A 3 -0.85 7.54 26.99
C VAL A 3 -1.22 7.66 25.52
N ASP A 4 -1.49 8.88 25.06
CA ASP A 4 -1.44 9.21 23.63
C ASP A 4 0.04 9.15 23.26
N VAL A 5 0.53 7.91 23.08
CA VAL A 5 1.79 7.68 22.38
C VAL A 5 1.47 8.14 20.98
N GLY A 6 1.84 9.39 20.66
CA GLY A 6 1.82 9.86 19.29
C GLY A 6 2.40 8.74 18.44
N ALA A 7 1.58 8.22 17.53
CA ALA A 7 1.87 7.11 16.65
C ALA A 7 3.04 7.47 15.74
N GLU A 8 4.25 7.47 16.29
CA GLU A 8 5.50 7.60 15.57
C GLU A 8 5.70 6.33 14.78
N CYS A 9 5.57 6.46 13.47
CA CYS A 9 5.82 5.37 12.57
C CYS A 9 7.11 5.61 11.80
N ASN A 10 7.99 4.62 11.91
CA ASN A 10 9.19 4.48 11.12
C ASN A 10 9.07 3.14 10.37
N ILE A 11 8.44 3.19 9.20
CA ILE A 11 7.98 1.99 8.50
C ILE A 11 8.57 1.93 7.11
N THR A 12 9.19 0.79 6.80
CA THR A 12 9.57 0.45 5.43
C THR A 12 8.43 -0.31 4.76
N MET A 13 7.81 0.31 3.76
CA MET A 13 6.77 -0.30 2.95
C MET A 13 7.35 -0.80 1.63
N GLU A 14 7.35 -2.11 1.43
CA GLU A 14 7.79 -2.76 0.20
C GLU A 14 6.58 -3.24 -0.60
N ILE A 15 6.57 -3.00 -1.91
CA ILE A 15 5.46 -3.39 -2.79
C ILE A 15 6.04 -4.11 -3.99
N THR A 16 5.73 -5.39 -4.13
CA THR A 16 6.20 -6.24 -5.23
C THR A 16 5.05 -6.55 -6.18
N SER A 17 5.32 -6.40 -7.48
CA SER A 17 4.42 -6.87 -8.53
C SER A 17 4.58 -8.38 -8.73
N GLU A 18 3.48 -9.12 -8.72
CA GLU A 18 3.41 -10.53 -9.13
C GLU A 18 2.39 -10.70 -10.26
N THR A 19 2.32 -9.69 -11.15
CA THR A 19 1.41 -9.68 -12.29
C THR A 19 2.12 -10.10 -13.57
N SER A 20 1.36 -10.68 -14.51
CA SER A 20 1.88 -11.05 -15.83
C SER A 20 1.95 -9.86 -16.80
N LYS A 21 1.21 -8.78 -16.50
CA LYS A 21 1.17 -7.53 -17.28
C LYS A 21 1.77 -6.37 -16.49
N PRO A 22 2.30 -5.33 -17.16
CA PRO A 22 2.78 -4.12 -16.50
C PRO A 22 1.67 -3.41 -15.72
N VAL A 23 2.00 -2.90 -14.53
CA VAL A 23 1.05 -2.27 -13.60
C VAL A 23 1.50 -0.86 -13.27
N LEU A 24 0.54 0.05 -13.19
CA LEU A 24 0.72 1.36 -12.57
C LEU A 24 0.26 1.30 -11.12
N LEU A 25 1.14 1.70 -10.22
CA LEU A 25 0.93 1.76 -8.79
C LEU A 25 0.91 3.23 -8.33
N LYS A 26 0.01 3.56 -7.42
CA LYS A 26 0.01 4.85 -6.73
C LYS A 26 -0.29 4.63 -5.24
N VAL A 27 0.47 5.32 -4.40
CA VAL A 27 0.25 5.32 -2.95
C VAL A 27 -0.37 6.65 -2.55
N VAL A 28 -1.41 6.60 -1.73
CA VAL A 28 -2.00 7.74 -1.03
C VAL A 28 -1.68 7.55 0.44
N PHE A 29 -0.81 8.38 0.99
CA PHE A 29 -0.37 8.26 2.38
C PHE A 29 -1.45 8.82 3.33
N TYR A 30 -1.36 8.42 4.60
CA TYR A 30 -2.23 8.84 5.70
C TYR A 30 -2.39 10.37 5.81
N ASN A 31 -1.39 11.16 5.41
CA ASN A 31 -1.43 12.63 5.41
C ASN A 31 -2.07 13.24 4.14
N GLY A 32 -2.57 12.40 3.23
CA GLY A 32 -3.18 12.82 1.96
C GLY A 32 -2.19 13.08 0.82
N THR A 33 -0.87 13.06 1.09
CA THR A 33 0.15 13.14 0.05
C THR A 33 0.11 11.90 -0.84
N GLN A 34 0.47 12.06 -2.11
CA GLN A 34 0.31 11.00 -3.09
C GLN A 34 1.57 10.88 -3.93
N THR A 35 1.96 9.65 -4.22
CA THR A 35 3.05 9.40 -5.16
C THR A 35 2.59 9.68 -6.60
N PRO A 36 3.53 9.95 -7.53
CA PRO A 36 3.25 9.75 -8.94
C PRO A 36 2.88 8.28 -9.22
N TRP A 37 2.28 8.03 -10.39
CA TRP A 37 2.03 6.66 -10.85
C TRP A 37 3.36 5.99 -11.23
N THR A 38 3.78 5.02 -10.43
CA THR A 38 4.99 4.23 -10.65
C THR A 38 4.68 3.03 -11.54
N ASN A 39 5.48 2.81 -12.59
CA ASN A 39 5.29 1.70 -13.52
C ASN A 39 6.11 0.48 -13.12
N LEU A 40 5.44 -0.57 -12.66
CA LEU A 40 6.02 -1.88 -12.37
C LEU A 40 5.92 -2.74 -13.64
N LYS A 41 7.04 -2.86 -14.36
CA LYS A 41 7.05 -3.36 -15.75
C LYS A 41 6.89 -4.88 -15.85
N HIS A 42 7.32 -5.63 -14.84
CA HIS A 42 7.32 -7.09 -14.86
C HIS A 42 7.04 -7.68 -13.48
N SER A 43 6.70 -8.98 -13.44
CA SER A 43 6.66 -9.74 -12.20
C SER A 43 8.03 -9.67 -11.49
N GLY A 44 8.02 -9.55 -10.17
CA GLY A 44 9.20 -9.29 -9.34
C GLY A 44 9.65 -7.82 -9.29
N SER A 45 9.04 -6.90 -10.06
CA SER A 45 9.31 -5.46 -9.91
C SER A 45 8.89 -5.00 -8.52
N THR A 46 9.81 -4.39 -7.78
CA THR A 46 9.58 -3.90 -6.41
C THR A 46 9.75 -2.39 -6.33
N VAL A 47 8.96 -1.74 -5.49
CA VAL A 47 9.18 -0.37 -5.05
C VAL A 47 9.09 -0.29 -3.54
N THR A 48 9.95 0.53 -2.95
CA THR A 48 10.05 0.68 -1.49
C THR A 48 9.83 2.14 -1.12
N TYR A 49 9.05 2.37 -0.07
CA TYR A 49 8.81 3.68 0.51
C TYR A 49 9.16 3.65 2.00
N HIS A 50 9.81 4.71 2.47
CA HIS A 50 10.07 4.91 3.89
C HIS A 50 9.07 5.93 4.43
N LEU A 51 8.25 5.50 5.38
CA LEU A 51 7.26 6.31 6.08
C LEU A 51 7.87 6.72 7.42
N HIS A 52 7.98 8.02 7.64
CA HIS A 52 8.50 8.57 8.88
C HIS A 52 7.69 9.78 9.32
N ASP A 53 6.81 9.60 10.31
CA ASP A 53 5.89 10.64 10.80
C ASP A 53 5.31 10.28 12.16
N SER A 54 4.84 11.27 12.93
CA SER A 54 4.24 11.09 14.25
C SER A 54 2.73 10.83 14.22
N THR A 55 2.12 10.76 13.03
CA THR A 55 0.66 10.72 12.85
C THR A 55 0.14 9.64 11.90
N CYS A 56 0.96 8.66 11.52
CA CYS A 56 0.62 7.71 10.45
C CYS A 56 -0.45 6.68 10.80
N GLY A 57 -0.70 6.44 12.10
CA GLY A 57 -1.81 5.62 12.57
C GLY A 57 -3.21 6.28 12.48
N ARG A 58 -3.31 7.60 12.21
CA ARG A 58 -4.59 8.33 12.27
C ARG A 58 -5.50 8.11 11.06
N LYS A 59 -4.92 7.80 9.89
CA LYS A 59 -5.64 7.64 8.62
C LYS A 59 -5.05 6.48 7.83
N PRO A 60 -5.85 5.79 7.00
CA PRO A 60 -5.34 4.69 6.22
C PRO A 60 -4.42 5.19 5.11
N THR A 61 -3.34 4.45 4.87
CA THR A 61 -2.58 4.53 3.62
C THR A 61 -3.26 3.64 2.59
N GLU A 62 -3.50 4.17 1.38
CA GLU A 62 -4.13 3.44 0.28
C GLU A 62 -3.11 3.11 -0.81
N LEU A 63 -3.17 1.87 -1.29
CA LEU A 63 -2.46 1.38 -2.45
C LEU A 63 -3.44 1.20 -3.59
N ARG A 64 -3.19 1.87 -4.70
CA ARG A 64 -4.02 1.81 -5.90
C ARG A 64 -3.22 1.15 -7.01
N ALA A 65 -3.80 0.15 -7.67
CA ALA A 65 -3.18 -0.54 -8.80
C ALA A 65 -4.12 -0.60 -10.01
N ARG A 66 -3.55 -0.43 -11.21
CA ARG A 66 -4.24 -0.62 -12.49
C ARG A 66 -3.28 -1.09 -13.56
N LEU A 67 -3.79 -1.62 -14.67
CA LEU A 67 -2.95 -2.01 -15.80
C LEU A 67 -2.33 -0.78 -16.46
N ALA A 68 -1.07 -0.89 -16.89
CA ALA A 68 -0.38 0.24 -17.52
C ALA A 68 -0.92 0.62 -18.90
N GLN A 69 -1.60 -0.30 -19.58
CA GLN A 69 -2.32 -0.04 -20.83
C GLN A 69 -3.59 0.81 -20.63
N ASP A 70 -4.16 0.80 -19.41
CA ASP A 70 -5.41 1.49 -19.09
C ASP A 70 -5.16 2.88 -18.50
N LYS A 71 -4.19 3.64 -19.04
CA LYS A 71 -3.79 4.96 -18.51
C LYS A 71 -4.95 5.94 -18.41
N ALA A 72 -5.92 5.85 -19.33
CA ALA A 72 -7.12 6.68 -19.38
C ALA A 72 -8.26 6.17 -18.49
N SER A 73 -8.21 4.92 -18.02
CA SER A 73 -9.25 4.35 -17.17
C SER A 73 -9.13 4.84 -15.73
N LYS A 74 -10.22 5.39 -15.19
CA LYS A 74 -10.35 5.70 -13.75
C LYS A 74 -10.52 4.44 -12.89
N LYS A 75 -10.60 3.24 -13.50
CA LYS A 75 -10.76 1.98 -12.77
C LYS A 75 -9.41 1.52 -12.24
N TYR A 76 -9.29 1.44 -10.92
CA TYR A 76 -8.17 0.85 -10.20
C TYR A 76 -8.71 -0.04 -9.08
N GLN A 77 -7.93 -1.04 -8.68
CA GLN A 77 -8.20 -1.78 -7.45
C GLN A 77 -7.44 -1.12 -6.30
N THR A 78 -7.99 -1.22 -5.10
CA THR A 78 -7.41 -0.62 -3.90
C THR A 78 -7.23 -1.62 -2.78
N SER A 79 -6.18 -1.42 -2.01
CA SER A 79 -5.99 -1.95 -0.65
C SER A 79 -5.71 -0.76 0.24
N SER A 80 -6.22 -0.77 1.47
CA SER A 80 -6.08 0.33 2.41
C SER A 80 -5.73 -0.25 3.77
N SER A 81 -4.79 0.38 4.49
CA SER A 81 -4.43 -0.05 5.84
C SER A 81 -4.05 1.13 6.70
N PHE A 82 -4.45 1.11 7.97
CA PHE A 82 -3.81 1.93 9.00
C PHE A 82 -2.46 1.31 9.29
N ILE A 83 -1.38 2.09 9.33
CA ILE A 83 -0.03 1.57 9.56
C ILE A 83 0.61 2.39 10.68
N ASP A 84 1.03 1.71 11.75
CA ASP A 84 1.53 2.35 12.97
C ASP A 84 2.68 1.56 13.63
N GLY A 85 3.61 2.27 14.27
CA GLY A 85 4.80 1.75 14.93
C GLY A 85 6.05 1.68 14.04
N SER A 86 7.07 0.95 14.48
CA SER A 86 8.36 0.88 13.80
C SER A 86 8.61 -0.50 13.19
N GLY A 87 8.90 -0.59 11.88
CA GLY A 87 9.19 -1.89 11.26
C GLY A 87 9.03 -1.91 9.75
N SER A 88 8.46 -2.99 9.23
CA SER A 88 8.21 -3.15 7.80
C SER A 88 6.86 -3.78 7.49
N VAL A 89 6.32 -3.41 6.34
CA VAL A 89 5.11 -3.98 5.75
C VAL A 89 5.39 -4.33 4.29
N SER A 90 4.96 -5.51 3.86
CA SER A 90 5.08 -5.94 2.47
C SER A 90 3.73 -6.11 1.81
N TYR A 91 3.62 -5.64 0.58
CA TYR A 91 2.47 -5.77 -0.29
C TYR A 91 2.83 -6.56 -1.55
N LYS A 92 1.86 -7.30 -2.04
CA LYS A 92 1.90 -7.91 -3.37
C LYS A 92 0.81 -7.33 -4.24
N VAL A 93 1.13 -7.04 -5.50
CA VAL A 93 0.12 -6.77 -6.53
C VAL A 93 -0.08 -8.04 -7.34
N LEU A 94 -1.27 -8.62 -7.27
CA LEU A 94 -1.61 -9.92 -7.83
C LEU A 94 -2.54 -9.78 -9.04
N ASN A 95 -2.55 -10.78 -9.93
CA ASN A 95 -3.52 -10.83 -11.03
C ASN A 95 -4.92 -11.11 -10.48
N GLY A 96 -5.89 -10.22 -10.72
CA GLY A 96 -7.29 -10.41 -10.37
C GLY A 96 -8.21 -10.44 -11.60
N ILE A 97 -9.41 -11.00 -11.43
CA ILE A 97 -10.45 -11.08 -12.46
C ILE A 97 -10.83 -9.69 -12.99
N PHE A 98 -10.84 -8.68 -12.11
CA PHE A 98 -11.18 -7.29 -12.42
C PHE A 98 -9.96 -6.37 -12.56
N GLY A 99 -8.78 -6.94 -12.80
CA GLY A 99 -7.51 -6.23 -12.88
C GLY A 99 -6.56 -6.51 -11.71
N PRO A 100 -5.37 -5.88 -11.71
CA PRO A 100 -4.35 -6.11 -10.70
C PRO A 100 -4.85 -5.63 -9.34
N TYR A 101 -4.75 -6.47 -8.30
CA TYR A 101 -5.20 -6.12 -6.96
C TYR A 101 -4.02 -6.11 -5.98
N PRO A 102 -3.78 -4.99 -5.27
CA PRO A 102 -2.81 -4.96 -4.19
C PRO A 102 -3.36 -5.67 -2.96
N LYS A 103 -2.51 -6.36 -2.20
CA LYS A 103 -2.85 -7.02 -0.94
C LYS A 103 -1.60 -7.09 -0.04
N MET A 104 -1.76 -6.80 1.24
CA MET A 104 -0.72 -6.99 2.25
C MET A 104 -0.39 -8.47 2.39
N LYS A 105 0.91 -8.75 2.34
CA LYS A 105 1.47 -10.09 2.44
C LYS A 105 1.96 -10.35 3.86
N SER A 106 2.76 -9.44 4.42
CA SER A 106 3.32 -9.60 5.76
C SER A 106 3.54 -8.25 6.43
N ARG A 107 3.65 -8.32 7.76
CA ARG A 107 4.01 -7.21 8.62
C ARG A 107 5.01 -7.67 9.67
N PHE A 108 6.03 -6.87 9.94
CA PHE A 108 7.06 -7.17 10.93
C PHE A 108 7.39 -5.91 11.73
N GLY A 109 7.47 -6.01 13.05
CA GLY A 109 7.81 -4.89 13.95
C GLY A 109 6.72 -3.82 14.14
N ILE A 110 5.77 -3.69 13.21
CA ILE A 110 4.69 -2.70 13.33
C ILE A 110 3.67 -3.07 14.41
N LEU A 111 3.23 -2.08 15.17
CA LEU A 111 2.27 -2.23 16.26
C LEU A 111 0.89 -2.62 15.71
N CYS A 112 0.46 -1.93 14.66
CA CYS A 112 -0.85 -2.12 14.04
C CYS A 112 -0.74 -2.00 12.51
N ALA A 113 -1.23 -3.02 11.81
CA ALA A 113 -1.60 -2.87 10.40
C ALA A 113 -2.92 -3.57 10.10
N PHE A 114 -4.01 -2.82 10.11
CA PHE A 114 -5.35 -3.32 9.88
C PHE A 114 -5.92 -2.70 8.62
N GLY A 115 -6.48 -3.52 7.72
CA GLY A 115 -7.21 -3.01 6.55
C GLY A 115 -7.27 -3.92 5.33
N ASP A 116 -6.45 -4.98 5.26
CA ASP A 116 -6.69 -6.08 4.30
C ASP A 116 -7.69 -7.14 4.80
N CYS A 117 -8.29 -6.91 5.97
CA CYS A 117 -9.42 -7.69 6.46
C CYS A 117 -10.74 -7.05 5.98
N GLY A 118 -11.25 -7.55 4.86
CA GLY A 118 -12.66 -7.37 4.49
C GLY A 118 -12.91 -6.45 3.31
N ARG A 119 -12.62 -6.94 2.11
CA ARG A 119 -13.47 -6.61 0.96
C ARG A 119 -14.84 -7.26 1.21
N ARG A 120 -15.73 -6.58 1.96
CA ARG A 120 -17.14 -6.93 1.93
C ARG A 120 -17.59 -6.81 0.47
N ARG A 121 -18.19 -7.88 -0.03
CA ARG A 121 -18.80 -8.00 -1.36
C ARG A 121 -19.72 -6.83 -1.64
#